data_AF-A0A5N6MHR6-F1
#
_entry.id   AF-A0A5N6MHR6-F1
#
_cell.length_a   1.000
_cell.length_b   1.000
_cell.length_c   1.000
_cell.angle_alpha   90.00
_cell.angle_beta   90.00
_cell.angle_gamma   90.00
#
_symmetry.space_group_name_H-M   'P 1'
#
loop_
_entity.id
_entity.type
_entity.pdbx_description
1 polymer ?
#
loop_
_entity_poly.entity_id
_entity_poly.type
_entity_poly.pdbx_seq_one_letter_code
_entity_poly.pdbx_strand_id
1 'polypeptide(L)'
;MPAARKLPDNTTLRQLRAQGMRLIDIAEKYGVTEAGVWKALERAGFTETRATYKDILPWEIADEHKSTAVMDRFRSITKQKAGGELSAHEAKLLEDWLQDLAASDVVVAYHKDAPPNSASRKGGFYYVPRTEQDEWIIREPKSPGA
;
A
#
# COMPACT_ATOMS: atom_id res chain seq x y z
N MET A 1 24.52 21.41 29.62
CA MET A 1 25.10 20.10 29.27
C MET A 1 24.15 19.39 28.33
N PRO A 2 24.54 18.99 27.10
CA PRO A 2 23.64 18.29 26.21
C PRO A 2 23.32 16.90 26.80
N ALA A 3 22.03 16.54 26.85
CA ALA A 3 21.57 15.28 27.40
C ALA A 3 22.23 14.08 26.68
N ALA A 4 22.70 13.10 27.45
CA ALA A 4 23.29 11.88 26.91
C ALA A 4 22.31 11.24 25.90
N ARG A 5 22.78 11.04 24.65
CA ARG A 5 22.00 10.33 23.64
C ARG A 5 21.83 8.88 24.08
N LYS A 6 20.62 8.52 24.52
CA LYS A 6 20.23 7.14 24.81
C LYS A 6 20.02 6.30 23.54
N LEU A 7 19.74 6.97 22.42
CA LEU A 7 19.55 6.33 21.11
C LEU A 7 20.89 6.06 20.42
N PRO A 8 21.01 4.93 19.70
CA PRO A 8 22.21 4.63 18.92
C PRO A 8 22.29 5.54 17.69
N ASP A 9 23.41 5.47 16.97
CA ASP A 9 23.61 6.25 15.76
C ASP A 9 22.51 6.03 14.71
N ASN A 10 22.29 7.06 13.89
CA ASN A 10 21.27 7.09 12.84
C ASN A 10 21.37 5.87 11.89
N THR A 11 22.57 5.39 11.61
CA THR A 11 22.82 4.20 10.76
C THR A 11 22.27 2.93 11.41
N THR A 12 22.48 2.76 12.71
CA THR A 12 21.98 1.60 13.48
C THR A 12 20.46 1.62 13.56
N LEU A 13 19.85 2.80 13.77
CA LEU A 13 18.40 2.97 13.73
C LEU A 13 17.79 2.56 12.38
N ARG A 14 18.44 2.93 11.27
CA ARG A 14 18.03 2.51 9.91
C ARG A 14 18.14 0.99 9.73
N GLN A 15 19.23 0.37 10.21
CA GLN A 15 19.39 -1.08 10.14
C GLN A 15 18.32 -1.83 10.95
N LEU A 16 18.01 -1.36 12.16
CA LEU A 16 16.96 -1.96 12.99
C LEU A 16 15.59 -1.89 12.31
N ARG A 17 15.30 -0.78 11.62
CA ARG A 17 14.08 -0.64 10.79
C ARG A 17 14.10 -1.53 9.56
N ALA A 18 15.25 -1.67 8.88
CA ALA A 18 15.41 -2.58 7.75
C ALA A 18 15.29 -4.06 8.15
N GLN A 19 15.59 -4.39 9.41
CA GLN A 19 15.38 -5.71 10.01
C GLN A 19 13.93 -5.97 10.43
N GLY A 20 13.00 -5.05 10.16
CA GLY A 20 11.57 -5.20 10.47
C GLY A 20 11.19 -4.89 11.92
N MET A 21 12.11 -4.32 12.71
CA MET A 21 11.86 -4.02 14.12
C MET A 21 10.88 -2.84 14.26
N ARG A 22 9.90 -2.97 15.18
CA ARG A 22 8.92 -1.91 15.41
C ARG A 22 9.55 -0.79 16.23
N LEU A 23 9.01 0.43 16.09
CA LEU A 23 9.49 1.60 16.84
C LEU A 23 9.39 1.40 18.35
N ILE A 24 8.35 0.71 18.82
CA ILE A 24 8.16 0.38 20.23
C ILE A 24 9.25 -0.58 20.75
N ASP A 25 9.62 -1.61 19.99
CA ASP A 25 10.67 -2.56 20.39
C ASP A 25 12.04 -1.85 20.48
N ILE A 26 12.31 -0.93 19.55
CA ILE A 26 13.51 -0.08 19.59
C ILE A 26 13.45 0.86 20.80
N ALA A 27 12.28 1.44 21.08
CA ALA A 27 12.09 2.34 22.21
C ALA A 27 12.36 1.63 23.55
N GLU A 28 11.82 0.43 23.72
CA GLU A 28 12.06 -0.42 24.89
C GLU A 28 13.53 -0.84 25.00
N LYS A 29 14.14 -1.27 23.90
CA LYS A 29 15.56 -1.69 23.86
C LYS A 29 16.53 -0.59 24.29
N TYR A 30 16.23 0.67 23.98
CA TYR A 30 17.09 1.82 24.28
C TYR A 30 16.56 2.71 25.42
N GLY A 31 15.48 2.31 26.09
CA GLY A 31 14.89 3.05 27.22
C GLY A 31 14.46 4.47 26.84
N VAL A 32 13.90 4.63 25.64
CA VAL A 32 13.33 5.89 25.13
C VAL A 32 11.85 5.72 24.80
N THR A 33 11.17 6.79 24.43
CA THR A 33 9.78 6.73 23.97
C THR A 33 9.72 6.47 22.46
N GLU A 34 8.63 5.86 21.98
CA GLU A 34 8.37 5.64 20.55
C GLU A 34 8.48 6.95 19.75
N ALA A 35 7.91 8.04 20.28
CA ALA A 35 8.03 9.37 19.69
C ALA A 35 9.49 9.90 19.63
N GLY A 36 10.34 9.50 20.59
CA GLY A 36 11.76 9.81 20.59
C GLY A 36 12.53 9.08 19.49
N VAL A 37 12.21 7.80 19.26
CA VAL A 37 12.75 7.02 18.14
C VAL A 37 12.32 7.63 16.81
N TRP A 38 11.04 7.97 16.67
CA TRP A 38 10.49 8.58 15.45
C TRP A 38 11.16 9.91 15.11
N LYS A 39 11.32 10.82 16.07
CA LYS A 39 12.05 12.09 15.87
C LYS A 39 13.51 11.89 15.50
N ALA A 40 14.17 10.85 16.04
CA ALA A 40 15.55 10.54 15.67
C ALA A 40 15.66 10.03 14.23
N LEU A 41 14.72 9.16 13.82
CA LEU A 41 14.60 8.67 12.45
C LEU A 41 14.29 9.80 11.46
N GLU A 42 13.36 10.70 11.81
CA GLU A 42 13.02 11.87 11.00
C GLU A 42 14.23 12.81 10.81
N ARG A 43 14.96 13.12 11.89
CA ARG A 43 16.23 13.87 11.83
C ARG A 43 17.32 13.16 11.03
N ALA A 44 17.28 11.83 11.01
CA ALA A 44 18.16 11.01 10.20
C ALA A 44 17.73 10.94 8.72
N GLY A 45 16.68 11.66 8.30
CA GLY A 45 16.14 11.59 6.94
C GLY A 45 15.56 10.22 6.60
N PHE A 46 15.14 9.43 7.60
CA PHE A 46 14.43 8.19 7.36
C PHE A 46 12.99 8.51 6.98
N THR A 47 12.71 8.49 5.69
CA THR A 47 11.34 8.40 5.19
C THR A 47 10.99 6.92 5.22
N GLU A 48 10.06 6.52 6.08
CA GLU A 48 9.49 5.18 6.00
C GLU A 48 8.89 5.04 4.60
N THR A 49 9.55 4.29 3.72
CA THR A 49 9.05 3.94 2.39
C THR A 49 7.91 2.96 2.61
N ARG A 50 6.78 3.47 3.09
CA ARG A 50 5.58 2.69 3.30
C ARG A 50 5.17 2.23 1.91
N ALA A 51 5.18 0.92 1.68
CA ALA A 51 4.66 0.34 0.46
C ALA A 51 3.29 0.99 0.20
N THR A 52 3.20 1.69 -0.92
CA THR A 52 2.02 2.45 -1.31
C THR A 52 1.38 1.71 -2.47
N TYR A 53 0.08 1.94 -2.69
CA TYR A 53 -0.61 1.39 -3.86
C TYR A 53 0.08 1.77 -5.19
N LYS A 54 0.91 2.83 -5.21
CA LYS A 54 1.74 3.23 -6.35
C LYS A 54 2.80 2.20 -6.75
N ASP A 55 3.19 1.31 -5.82
CA ASP A 55 4.14 0.22 -6.10
C ASP A 55 3.47 -0.94 -6.85
N ILE A 56 2.14 -1.00 -6.86
CA ILE A 56 1.37 -2.10 -7.47
C ILE A 56 0.45 -1.63 -8.60
N LEU A 57 0.07 -0.34 -8.64
CA LEU A 57 -0.81 0.22 -9.64
C LEU A 57 0.00 1.09 -10.61
N PRO A 58 -0.05 0.82 -11.92
CA PRO A 58 0.65 1.60 -12.93
C PRO A 58 -0.01 2.95 -13.24
N TRP A 59 -1.23 3.17 -12.74
CA TRP A 59 -2.01 4.36 -13.04
C TRP A 59 -1.88 5.46 -12.00
N GLU A 60 -1.96 6.70 -12.45
CA GLU A 60 -2.16 7.85 -11.58
C GLU A 60 -3.65 7.99 -11.23
N ILE A 61 -4.02 7.59 -10.01
CA ILE A 61 -5.40 7.62 -9.53
C ILE A 61 -5.77 9.03 -9.08
N ALA A 62 -6.80 9.62 -9.69
CA ALA A 62 -7.42 10.87 -9.27
C ALA A 62 -7.92 10.81 -7.80
N ASP A 63 -7.78 11.91 -7.06
CA ASP A 63 -8.11 11.97 -5.63
C ASP A 63 -9.55 11.54 -5.31
N GLU A 64 -10.50 11.89 -6.16
CA GLU A 64 -11.91 11.53 -6.02
C GLU A 64 -12.12 10.01 -6.03
N HIS A 65 -11.27 9.27 -6.76
CA HIS A 65 -11.33 7.82 -6.92
C HIS A 65 -10.53 7.07 -5.85
N LYS A 66 -9.69 7.76 -5.06
CA LYS A 66 -8.89 7.16 -3.97
C LYS A 66 -9.73 6.66 -2.79
N SER A 67 -10.99 7.06 -2.71
CA SER A 67 -11.95 6.70 -1.66
C SER A 67 -12.99 5.67 -2.13
N THR A 68 -12.66 4.89 -3.17
CA THR A 68 -13.51 3.85 -3.71
C THR A 68 -13.23 2.49 -3.06
N ALA A 69 -14.23 1.60 -3.04
CA ALA A 69 -14.07 0.26 -2.49
C ALA A 69 -12.93 -0.52 -3.18
N VAL A 70 -12.78 -0.36 -4.50
CA VAL A 70 -11.67 -0.94 -5.28
C VAL A 70 -10.30 -0.50 -4.74
N MET A 71 -10.14 0.78 -4.41
CA MET A 71 -8.89 1.29 -3.82
C MET A 71 -8.63 0.72 -2.43
N ASP A 72 -9.66 0.50 -1.61
CA ASP A 72 -9.49 -0.14 -0.31
C ASP A 72 -9.04 -1.60 -0.44
N ARG A 73 -9.47 -2.31 -1.49
CA ARG A 73 -8.95 -3.65 -1.83
C ARG A 73 -7.47 -3.60 -2.21
N PHE A 74 -7.06 -2.67 -3.07
CA PHE A 74 -5.65 -2.50 -3.42
C PHE A 74 -4.76 -2.11 -2.22
N ARG A 75 -5.28 -1.28 -1.31
CA ARG A 75 -4.59 -0.97 -0.04
C ARG A 75 -4.43 -2.22 0.81
N SER A 76 -5.44 -3.08 0.86
CA SER A 76 -5.37 -4.36 1.56
C SER A 76 -4.29 -5.28 0.98
N ILE A 77 -4.22 -5.39 -0.35
CA ILE A 77 -3.15 -6.13 -1.05
C ILE A 77 -1.77 -5.54 -0.74
N THR A 78 -1.64 -4.22 -0.79
CA THR A 78 -0.37 -3.52 -0.48
C THR A 78 0.08 -3.80 0.95
N LYS A 79 -0.87 -3.74 1.90
CA LYS A 79 -0.63 -4.05 3.31
C LYS A 79 -0.18 -5.50 3.50
N GLN A 80 -0.83 -6.45 2.81
CA GLN A 80 -0.46 -7.86 2.85
C GLN A 80 0.94 -8.11 2.23
N LYS A 81 1.26 -7.49 1.09
CA LYS A 81 2.60 -7.55 0.47
C LYS A 81 3.69 -6.96 1.37
N ALA A 82 3.36 -5.94 2.15
CA ALA A 82 4.25 -5.35 3.14
C ALA A 82 4.39 -6.17 4.43
N GLY A 83 3.77 -7.37 4.51
CA GLY A 83 3.79 -8.22 5.70
C GLY A 83 2.89 -7.73 6.83
N GLY A 84 1.98 -6.79 6.55
CA GLY A 84 1.01 -6.28 7.52
C GLY A 84 -0.20 -7.20 7.68
N GLU A 85 -0.77 -7.21 8.88
CA GLU A 85 -1.98 -8.00 9.18
C GLU A 85 -3.25 -7.30 8.71
N LEU A 86 -4.12 -8.04 8.02
CA LEU A 86 -5.47 -7.58 7.66
C LEU A 86 -6.45 -7.99 8.76
N SER A 87 -7.46 -7.16 9.02
CA SER A 87 -8.57 -7.59 9.86
C SER A 87 -9.35 -8.72 9.18
N ALA A 88 -10.02 -9.58 9.95
CA ALA A 88 -10.80 -10.69 9.40
C ALA A 88 -11.85 -10.20 8.37
N HIS A 89 -12.46 -9.04 8.62
CA HIS A 89 -13.42 -8.44 7.71
C HIS A 89 -12.76 -7.93 6.42
N GLU A 90 -11.62 -7.23 6.50
CA GLU A 90 -10.89 -6.78 5.31
C GLU A 90 -10.38 -7.95 4.47
N ALA A 91 -9.84 -8.99 5.12
CA ALA A 91 -9.35 -10.19 4.46
C ALA A 91 -10.49 -10.91 3.74
N LYS A 92 -11.64 -11.07 4.39
CA LYS A 92 -12.81 -11.71 3.78
C LYS A 92 -13.31 -10.95 2.56
N LEU A 93 -13.44 -9.63 2.69
CA LEU A 93 -13.84 -8.75 1.60
C LEU A 93 -12.86 -8.72 0.42
N LEU A 94 -11.57 -8.88 0.69
CA LEU A 94 -10.53 -9.01 -0.34
C LEU A 94 -10.63 -10.36 -1.05
N GLU A 95 -10.79 -11.44 -0.28
CA GLU A 95 -10.95 -12.79 -0.81
C GLU A 95 -12.19 -12.90 -1.72
N ASP A 96 -13.36 -12.45 -1.23
CA ASP A 96 -14.62 -12.50 -1.99
C ASP A 96 -14.49 -11.70 -3.29
N TRP A 97 -13.86 -10.53 -3.24
CA TRP A 97 -13.62 -9.71 -4.44
C TRP A 97 -12.68 -10.40 -5.45
N LEU A 98 -11.62 -11.04 -4.98
CA LEU A 98 -10.71 -11.80 -5.86
C LEU A 98 -11.41 -13.03 -6.46
N GLN A 99 -12.27 -13.70 -5.70
CA GLN A 99 -13.10 -14.80 -6.19
C GLN A 99 -14.09 -14.32 -7.24
N ASP A 100 -14.75 -13.18 -7.05
CA ASP A 100 -15.68 -12.60 -8.02
C ASP A 100 -14.99 -12.25 -9.35
N LEU A 101 -13.80 -11.64 -9.27
CA LEU A 101 -12.96 -11.32 -10.44
C LEU A 101 -12.60 -12.60 -11.22
N ALA A 102 -12.18 -13.66 -10.51
CA ALA A 102 -11.81 -14.92 -11.13
C ALA A 102 -13.02 -15.68 -11.70
N ALA A 103 -14.14 -15.69 -10.98
CA ALA A 103 -15.38 -16.36 -11.41
C ALA A 103 -15.99 -15.69 -12.64
N SER A 104 -15.85 -14.37 -12.76
CA SER A 104 -16.34 -13.60 -13.91
C SER A 104 -15.32 -13.48 -15.04
N ASP A 105 -14.11 -14.00 -14.87
CA ASP A 105 -12.96 -13.86 -15.77
C ASP A 105 -12.72 -12.40 -16.20
N VAL A 106 -12.67 -11.51 -15.22
CA VAL A 106 -12.46 -10.07 -15.43
C VAL A 106 -11.26 -9.56 -14.66
N VAL A 107 -10.67 -8.48 -15.18
CA VAL A 107 -9.59 -7.71 -14.55
C VAL A 107 -10.03 -6.27 -14.34
N VAL A 108 -9.39 -5.59 -13.39
CA VAL A 108 -9.64 -4.20 -13.07
C VAL A 108 -8.88 -3.31 -14.05
N ALA A 109 -9.57 -2.36 -14.67
CA ALA A 109 -8.98 -1.29 -15.44
C ALA A 109 -9.30 0.07 -14.81
N TYR A 110 -8.48 1.08 -15.11
CA TYR A 110 -8.68 2.44 -14.62
C TYR A 110 -8.56 3.47 -15.75
N HIS A 111 -9.49 4.41 -15.76
CA HIS A 111 -9.44 5.60 -16.61
C HIS A 111 -10.05 6.79 -15.86
N LYS A 112 -9.34 7.91 -15.76
CA LYS A 112 -9.76 9.07 -14.95
C LYS A 112 -11.16 9.60 -15.32
N ASP A 113 -11.53 9.55 -16.60
CA ASP A 113 -12.81 10.07 -17.10
C ASP A 113 -13.90 8.99 -17.19
N ALA A 114 -13.65 7.78 -16.68
CA ALA A 114 -14.66 6.71 -16.73
C ALA A 114 -15.86 7.06 -15.82
N PRO A 115 -17.10 6.97 -16.34
CA PRO A 115 -18.29 7.29 -15.57
C PRO A 115 -18.55 6.25 -14.46
N PRO A 116 -19.38 6.60 -13.46
CA PRO A 116 -19.88 5.66 -12.46
C PRO A 116 -20.43 4.37 -13.06
N ASN A 117 -20.01 3.24 -12.52
CA ASN A 117 -20.39 1.91 -13.00
C ASN A 117 -20.49 0.92 -11.83
N SER A 118 -20.70 -0.37 -12.14
CA SER A 118 -20.83 -1.43 -11.15
C SER A 118 -19.58 -1.64 -10.28
N ALA A 119 -18.38 -1.35 -10.81
CA ALA A 119 -17.13 -1.44 -10.07
C ALA A 119 -16.91 -0.24 -9.14
N SER A 120 -17.27 0.97 -9.59
CA SER A 120 -17.09 2.20 -8.82
C SER A 120 -18.24 3.17 -9.03
N ARG A 121 -18.95 3.50 -7.93
CA ARG A 121 -19.99 4.54 -7.91
C ARG A 121 -19.45 5.95 -8.18
N LYS A 122 -18.14 6.18 -8.02
CA LYS A 122 -17.50 7.48 -8.31
C LYS A 122 -16.95 7.56 -9.73
N GLY A 123 -16.91 6.44 -10.45
CA GLY A 123 -16.20 6.34 -11.72
C GLY A 123 -14.73 5.94 -11.54
N GLY A 124 -13.95 6.06 -12.60
CA GLY A 124 -12.53 5.71 -12.60
C GLY A 124 -12.27 4.23 -12.90
N PHE A 125 -12.68 3.37 -11.98
CA PHE A 125 -12.45 1.92 -12.08
C PHE A 125 -13.58 1.22 -12.82
N TYR A 126 -13.24 0.21 -13.63
CA TYR A 126 -14.20 -0.64 -14.33
C TYR A 126 -13.61 -2.04 -14.51
N TYR A 127 -14.49 -3.04 -14.67
CA TYR A 127 -14.09 -4.42 -14.95
C TYR A 127 -14.08 -4.66 -16.46
N VAL A 128 -13.03 -5.29 -16.96
CA VAL A 128 -12.92 -5.71 -18.37
C VAL A 128 -12.62 -7.21 -18.44
N PRO A 129 -13.08 -7.92 -19.49
CA PRO A 129 -12.75 -9.31 -19.68
C PRO A 129 -11.24 -9.53 -19.67
N ARG A 130 -10.79 -10.56 -18.96
CA ARG A 130 -9.39 -10.97 -18.89
C ARG A 130 -8.91 -11.39 -20.29
N THR A 131 -7.65 -11.10 -20.58
CA THR A 131 -6.96 -11.48 -21.80
C THR A 131 -5.65 -12.18 -21.46
N GLU A 132 -5.07 -12.90 -22.42
CA GLU A 132 -3.76 -13.57 -22.23
C GLU A 132 -2.61 -12.59 -21.94
N GLN A 133 -2.80 -11.30 -22.25
CA GLN A 133 -1.84 -10.23 -21.95
C GLN A 133 -1.91 -9.76 -20.49
N ASP A 134 -2.94 -10.16 -19.73
CA ASP A 134 -3.09 -9.78 -18.34
C ASP A 134 -2.32 -10.73 -17.43
N GLU A 135 -1.18 -10.27 -16.91
CA GLU A 135 -0.37 -11.04 -15.96
C GLU A 135 -1.01 -11.09 -14.56
N TRP A 136 -1.89 -10.13 -14.22
CA TRP A 136 -2.47 -10.03 -12.88
C TRP A 136 -3.97 -9.68 -12.89
N ILE A 137 -4.49 -9.14 -11.79
CA ILE A 137 -5.88 -8.71 -11.61
C ILE A 137 -6.13 -7.29 -12.14
N ILE A 138 -5.10 -6.64 -12.68
CA ILE A 138 -5.17 -5.33 -13.29
C ILE A 138 -4.84 -5.42 -14.78
N ARG A 139 -5.54 -4.62 -15.59
CA ARG A 139 -5.21 -4.38 -16.99
C ARG A 139 -4.12 -3.32 -17.05
N GLU A 140 -2.91 -3.68 -17.40
CA GLU A 140 -1.88 -2.65 -17.58
C GLU A 140 -2.33 -1.62 -18.64
N PRO A 141 -2.11 -0.31 -18.41
CA PRO A 141 -2.41 0.68 -19.42
C PRO A 141 -1.54 0.34 -20.62
N LYS A 142 -2.18 0.04 -21.77
CA LYS A 142 -1.44 -0.03 -23.03
C LYS A 142 -0.72 1.31 -23.18
N SER A 143 0.60 1.32 -23.04
CA SER A 143 1.38 2.49 -23.42
C SER A 143 0.97 2.84 -24.86
N PRO A 144 0.55 4.08 -25.15
CA PRO A 144 0.30 4.48 -26.52
C PRO A 144 1.67 4.48 -27.22
N GLY A 145 1.98 3.40 -27.92
CA GLY A 145 3.34 3.17 -28.41
C GLY A 145 3.47 1.98 -29.35
N ALA A 146 2.70 1.99 -30.44
CA ALA A 146 3.13 1.57 -31.78
C ALA A 146 2.10 2.05 -32.80
#